data_AF-A0A6L8V2Y1-F1
#
_entry.id   AF-A0A6L8V2Y1-F1
#
_cell.length_a   1.000
_cell.length_b   1.000
_cell.length_c   1.000
_cell.angle_alpha   90.00
_cell.angle_beta   90.00
_cell.angle_gamma   90.00
#
_symmetry.space_group_name_H-M   'P 1'
#
loop_
_entity.id
_entity.type
_entity.pdbx_description
1 polymer ?
#
loop_
_entity_poly.entity_id
_entity_poly.type
_entity_poly.pdbx_seq_one_letter_code
_entity_poly.pdbx_strand_id
1 'polypeptide(L)'
;MKDMVQFGLRIRQLRKQNHFTLRELGERSGVSYSFINSIENNRFNPSRETVIALADSLNRADKDELLLLAGFAPTDEESLDAPSGPGVSNIDDPEVSLFFKDFQSAPRERRDEMLRFWHFIKEQQINRTPDSEQ
;
A
#
# COMPACT_ATOMS: atom_id res chain seq x y z
N MET A 1 1.19 4.18 19.55
CA MET A 1 2.63 3.93 19.73
C MET A 1 2.99 2.73 18.87
N LYS A 2 4.05 2.79 18.08
CA LYS A 2 4.47 1.70 17.19
C LYS A 2 5.01 0.52 18.02
N ASP A 3 4.46 -0.67 17.83
CA ASP A 3 4.91 -1.92 18.45
C ASP A 3 4.86 -3.07 17.43
N MET A 4 6.00 -3.29 16.77
CA MET A 4 6.11 -4.30 15.71
C MET A 4 6.08 -5.75 16.22
N VAL A 5 6.45 -5.97 17.48
CA VAL A 5 6.38 -7.30 18.11
C VAL A 5 4.91 -7.66 18.29
N GLN A 6 4.12 -6.75 18.86
CA GLN A 6 2.69 -6.96 19.03
C GLN A 6 1.96 -7.04 17.69
N PHE A 7 2.34 -6.22 16.70
CA PHE A 7 1.80 -6.33 15.35
C PHE A 7 1.97 -7.75 14.77
N GLY A 8 3.19 -8.28 14.77
CA GLY A 8 3.47 -9.62 14.24
C GLY A 8 2.71 -10.73 14.97
N LEU A 9 2.61 -10.64 16.30
CA LEU A 9 1.82 -11.57 17.12
C LEU A 9 0.33 -11.48 16.79
N ARG A 10 -0.19 -10.26 16.60
CA ARG A 10 -1.60 -10.01 16.28
C ARG A 10 -1.98 -10.58 14.92
N ILE A 11 -1.16 -10.36 13.90
CA ILE A 11 -1.35 -10.96 12.57
C ILE A 11 -1.38 -12.50 12.66
N ARG A 12 -0.43 -13.10 13.39
CA ARG A 12 -0.39 -14.56 13.61
C ARG A 12 -1.66 -15.07 14.29
N GLN A 13 -2.13 -14.37 15.32
CA GLN A 13 -3.32 -14.74 16.06
C GLN A 13 -4.55 -14.69 15.16
N LEU A 14 -4.77 -13.58 14.45
CA LEU A 14 -5.89 -13.39 13.53
C LEU A 14 -5.87 -14.42 12.40
N ARG A 15 -4.70 -14.71 11.83
CA ARG A 15 -4.55 -15.76 10.81
C ARG A 15 -5.01 -17.12 11.33
N LYS A 16 -4.56 -17.51 12.53
CA LYS A 16 -4.94 -18.78 13.15
C LYS A 16 -6.43 -18.84 13.52
N GLN A 17 -7.02 -17.73 13.98
CA GLN A 17 -8.45 -17.62 14.26
C GLN A 17 -9.32 -17.77 13.00
N ASN A 18 -8.81 -17.35 11.85
CA ASN A 18 -9.44 -17.57 10.55
C ASN A 18 -9.10 -18.93 9.94
N HIS A 19 -8.34 -19.78 10.65
CA HIS A 19 -7.86 -21.09 10.17
C HIS A 19 -7.04 -21.02 8.87
N PHE A 20 -6.38 -19.89 8.60
CA PHE A 20 -5.57 -19.73 7.40
C PHE A 20 -4.14 -20.25 7.63
N THR A 21 -3.62 -20.97 6.65
CA THR A 21 -2.19 -21.17 6.44
C THR A 21 -1.54 -19.86 6.00
N LEU A 22 -0.21 -19.79 6.06
CA LEU A 22 0.53 -18.63 5.55
C LEU A 22 0.32 -18.41 4.04
N ARG A 23 0.11 -19.50 3.29
CA ARG A 23 -0.13 -19.46 1.83
C ARG A 23 -1.52 -18.91 1.53
N GLU A 24 -2.55 -19.40 2.21
CA GLU A 24 -3.92 -18.91 2.03
C GLU A 24 -4.06 -17.44 2.41
N LEU A 25 -3.42 -17.00 3.50
CA LEU A 25 -3.40 -15.57 3.83
C LEU A 25 -2.71 -14.76 2.73
N GLY A 26 -1.59 -15.27 2.21
CA GLY A 26 -0.86 -14.58 1.14
C GLY A 26 -1.61 -14.49 -0.19
N GLU A 27 -2.34 -15.54 -0.56
CA GLU A 27 -3.22 -15.53 -1.73
C GLU A 27 -4.36 -14.51 -1.57
N ARG A 28 -4.94 -14.40 -0.37
CA ARG A 28 -6.03 -13.46 -0.08
C ARG A 28 -5.57 -12.02 -0.02
N SER A 29 -4.40 -11.76 0.56
CA SER A 29 -3.88 -10.41 0.77
C SER A 29 -3.00 -9.91 -0.38
N GLY A 30 -2.63 -10.77 -1.33
CA GLY A 30 -1.63 -10.44 -2.37
C GLY A 30 -0.20 -10.29 -1.83
N VAL A 31 0.06 -10.72 -0.59
CA VAL A 31 1.35 -10.62 0.09
C VAL A 31 2.02 -11.99 0.12
N SER A 32 3.31 -12.09 -0.21
CA SER A 32 3.94 -13.41 -0.24
C SER A 32 3.99 -14.08 1.15
N TYR A 33 3.80 -15.40 1.20
CA TYR A 33 3.83 -16.18 2.44
C TYR A 33 5.15 -16.01 3.23
N SER A 34 6.27 -15.82 2.53
CA SER A 34 7.60 -15.62 3.13
C SER A 34 7.68 -14.26 3.83
N PHE A 35 7.02 -13.25 3.28
CA PHE A 35 6.91 -11.92 3.87
C PHE A 35 6.01 -11.93 5.10
N ILE A 36 4.84 -12.57 5.01
CA ILE A 36 3.93 -12.78 6.15
C ILE A 36 4.66 -13.52 7.28
N ASN A 37 5.40 -14.58 6.96
CA ASN A 37 6.19 -15.30 7.95
C ASN A 37 7.25 -14.40 8.61
N SER A 38 7.88 -13.49 7.86
CA SER A 38 8.85 -12.54 8.43
C SER A 38 8.17 -11.49 9.31
N ILE A 39 6.98 -11.01 8.94
CA ILE A 39 6.15 -10.12 9.76
C ILE A 39 5.78 -10.80 11.09
N GLU A 40 5.25 -12.02 11.06
CA GLU A 40 4.82 -12.74 12.27
C GLU A 40 5.97 -13.07 13.24
N ASN A 41 7.21 -13.02 12.74
CA ASN A 41 8.42 -13.25 13.52
C ASN A 41 9.20 -11.94 13.79
N ASN A 42 8.58 -10.79 13.56
CA ASN A 42 9.18 -9.47 13.79
C ASN A 42 10.53 -9.25 13.07
N ARG A 43 10.67 -9.79 11.85
CA ARG A 43 11.88 -9.65 11.01
C ARG A 43 11.73 -8.64 9.88
N PHE A 44 10.54 -8.08 9.70
CA PHE A 44 10.28 -7.12 8.64
C PHE A 44 9.22 -6.09 9.08
N ASN A 45 9.40 -4.84 8.65
CA ASN A 45 8.46 -3.74 8.88
C ASN A 45 7.60 -3.51 7.62
N PRO A 46 6.31 -3.85 7.60
CA PRO A 46 5.46 -3.73 6.42
C PRO A 46 5.19 -2.26 6.03
N SER A 47 4.80 -2.03 4.77
CA SER A 47 4.25 -0.72 4.34
C SER A 47 2.82 -0.55 4.84
N ARG A 48 2.29 0.69 4.80
CA ARG A 48 0.89 0.96 5.17
C ARG A 48 -0.09 0.14 4.32
N GLU A 49 0.17 0.06 3.02
CA GLU A 49 -0.65 -0.70 2.05
C GLU A 49 -0.62 -2.18 2.37
N THR A 50 0.54 -2.72 2.79
CA THR A 50 0.65 -4.12 3.23
C THR A 50 -0.18 -4.37 4.48
N VAL A 51 -0.15 -3.45 5.45
CA VAL A 51 -0.95 -3.56 6.67
C VAL A 51 -2.44 -3.57 6.34
N ILE A 52 -2.88 -2.67 5.46
CA ILE A 52 -4.27 -2.61 4.99
C ILE A 52 -4.66 -3.90 4.27
N ALA A 53 -3.85 -4.37 3.31
CA ALA A 53 -4.12 -5.60 2.57
C ALA A 53 -4.22 -6.83 3.49
N LEU A 54 -3.37 -6.91 4.53
CA LEU A 54 -3.47 -7.95 5.54
C LEU A 54 -4.75 -7.80 6.38
N ALA A 55 -5.07 -6.59 6.84
CA ALA A 55 -6.28 -6.32 7.61
C ALA A 55 -7.55 -6.71 6.82
N ASP A 56 -7.68 -6.27 5.57
CA ASP A 56 -8.84 -6.55 4.72
C ASP A 56 -8.98 -8.05 4.40
N SER A 57 -7.86 -8.78 4.32
CA SER A 57 -7.87 -10.24 4.11
C SER A 57 -8.22 -11.06 5.37
N LEU A 58 -8.16 -10.43 6.54
CA LEU A 58 -8.42 -11.03 7.85
C LEU A 58 -9.79 -10.57 8.33
N ASN A 59 -10.85 -11.33 8.02
CA ASN A 59 -12.27 -11.01 8.29
C ASN A 59 -12.65 -10.54 9.72
N ARG A 60 -11.75 -10.68 10.72
CA ARG A 60 -11.96 -10.30 12.13
C ARG A 60 -10.93 -9.28 12.64
N ALA A 61 -10.15 -8.70 11.74
CA ALA A 61 -9.16 -7.70 12.08
C ALA A 61 -9.84 -6.36 12.34
N ASP A 62 -9.41 -5.69 13.42
CA ASP A 62 -9.60 -4.26 13.57
C ASP A 62 -8.47 -3.58 12.77
N LYS A 63 -8.84 -2.89 11.68
CA LYS A 63 -7.89 -2.25 10.77
C LYS A 63 -7.10 -1.14 11.47
N ASP A 64 -7.77 -0.35 12.31
CA ASP A 64 -7.17 0.76 13.03
C ASP A 64 -6.20 0.27 14.09
N GLU A 65 -6.55 -0.82 14.80
CA GLU A 65 -5.65 -1.51 15.72
C GLU A 65 -4.34 -1.90 14.99
N LEU A 66 -4.46 -2.57 13.83
CA LEU A 66 -3.30 -3.03 13.07
C LEU A 66 -2.44 -1.87 12.53
N LEU A 67 -3.07 -0.79 12.08
CA LEU A 67 -2.38 0.42 11.63
C LEU A 67 -1.62 1.09 12.77
N LEU A 68 -2.27 1.26 13.93
CA LEU A 68 -1.64 1.86 15.11
C LEU A 68 -0.43 1.05 15.60
N LEU A 69 -0.56 -0.29 15.65
CA LEU A 69 0.53 -1.19 16.03
C LEU A 69 1.71 -1.08 15.05
N ALA A 70 1.43 -0.99 13.75
CA ALA A 70 2.46 -0.79 12.71
C ALA A 70 3.05 0.64 12.69
N GLY A 71 2.46 1.59 13.43
CA GLY A 71 2.91 2.98 13.53
C GLY A 71 2.31 3.91 12.47
N PHE A 72 1.16 3.55 11.91
CA PHE A 72 0.40 4.37 10.98
C PHE A 72 -0.81 5.00 11.68
N ALA A 73 -1.32 6.10 11.12
CA ALA A 73 -2.58 6.68 11.55
C ALA A 73 -3.76 5.72 11.22
N PRO A 74 -4.80 5.66 12.08
CA PRO A 74 -6.07 5.00 11.79
C PRO A 74 -6.64 5.43 10.44
N THR A 75 -7.49 4.60 9.86
CA THR A 75 -8.29 5.00 8.71
C THR A 75 -9.42 5.92 9.17
N ASP A 76 -9.47 7.14 8.64
CA ASP A 76 -10.61 8.03 8.79
C ASP A 76 -11.79 7.45 7.95
N GLU A 77 -12.52 6.46 8.47
CA GLU A 77 -13.64 5.83 7.76
C GLU A 77 -14.98 6.56 8.04
N GLU A 78 -15.23 7.64 7.32
CA GLU A 78 -16.57 7.99 6.82
C GLU A 78 -16.48 8.16 5.29
N SER A 79 -16.50 7.04 4.55
CA SER A 79 -17.17 6.92 3.25
C SER A 79 -16.94 5.53 2.67
N LEU A 80 -18.00 4.72 2.65
CA LEU A 80 -18.12 3.55 1.79
C LEU A 80 -18.22 4.04 0.34
N ASP A 81 -17.09 4.19 -0.35
CA ASP A 81 -16.98 4.15 -1.81
C ASP A 81 -15.48 4.11 -2.18
N ALA A 82 -15.01 2.98 -2.72
CA ALA A 82 -13.69 2.90 -3.34
C ALA A 82 -13.69 3.66 -4.69
N PRO A 83 -12.55 4.08 -5.27
CA PRO A 83 -11.19 4.12 -4.74
C PRO A 83 -10.63 5.55 -4.73
N SER A 84 -9.81 5.91 -3.75
CA SER A 84 -8.88 7.03 -3.92
C SER A 84 -7.48 6.53 -3.62
N GLY A 85 -6.63 6.55 -4.65
CA GLY A 85 -5.18 6.57 -4.47
C GLY A 85 -4.76 7.81 -3.68
N PRO A 86 -3.46 8.17 -3.67
CA PRO A 86 -3.00 9.32 -2.90
C PRO A 86 -3.80 10.55 -3.35
N GLY A 87 -4.43 11.24 -2.39
CA GLY A 87 -5.37 12.31 -2.67
C GLY A 87 -4.86 13.29 -3.71
N VAL A 88 -5.49 13.30 -4.88
CA VAL A 88 -5.37 14.40 -5.83
C VAL A 88 -6.50 15.35 -5.52
N SER A 89 -6.22 16.34 -4.67
CA SER A 89 -7.06 17.54 -4.58
C SER A 89 -7.16 18.14 -5.99
N ASN A 90 -8.37 18.17 -6.55
CA ASN A 90 -8.79 18.84 -7.79
C ASN A 90 -7.69 19.04 -8.85
N ILE A 91 -7.61 18.12 -9.81
CA ILE A 91 -6.80 18.31 -11.02
C ILE A 91 -7.56 19.27 -11.95
N ASP A 92 -7.44 20.58 -11.71
CA ASP A 92 -7.97 21.63 -12.60
C ASP A 92 -7.06 21.89 -13.83
N ASP A 93 -6.19 20.92 -14.15
CA ASP A 93 -5.34 20.95 -15.34
C ASP A 93 -5.91 20.03 -16.43
N PRO A 94 -6.31 20.58 -17.60
CA PRO A 94 -6.88 19.80 -18.69
C PRO A 94 -5.90 18.80 -19.31
N GLU A 95 -4.59 19.08 -19.29
CA GLU A 95 -3.55 18.21 -19.85
C GLU A 95 -3.32 16.99 -18.95
N VAL A 96 -3.25 17.22 -17.64
CA VAL A 96 -3.12 16.15 -16.65
C VAL A 96 -4.37 15.26 -16.64
N SER A 97 -5.56 15.86 -16.74
CA SER A 97 -6.82 15.10 -16.85
C SER A 97 -6.88 14.24 -18.10
N LEU A 98 -6.43 14.77 -19.25
CA LEU A 98 -6.36 14.01 -20.50
C LEU A 98 -5.38 12.85 -20.40
N PHE A 99 -4.20 13.07 -19.79
CA PHE A 99 -3.22 12.02 -19.54
C PHE A 99 -3.80 10.86 -18.73
N PHE A 100 -4.54 11.13 -17.64
CA PHE A 100 -5.15 10.06 -16.84
C PHE A 100 -6.21 9.27 -17.62
N LYS A 101 -7.00 9.94 -18.46
CA LYS A 101 -7.99 9.30 -19.33
C LYS A 101 -7.34 8.38 -20.36
N ASP A 102 -6.26 8.84 -20.99
CA ASP A 102 -5.51 8.07 -21.97
C ASP A 102 -4.77 6.90 -21.31
N PHE A 103 -4.21 7.12 -20.12
CA PHE A 103 -3.60 6.07 -19.32
C PHE A 103 -4.60 4.97 -18.97
N GLN A 104 -5.79 5.32 -18.45
CA GLN A 104 -6.81 4.33 -18.05
C GLN A 104 -7.35 3.51 -19.23
N SER A 105 -7.49 4.14 -20.40
CA SER A 105 -8.02 3.49 -21.62
C SER A 105 -6.96 2.74 -22.42
N ALA A 106 -5.67 2.89 -22.11
CA ALA A 106 -4.58 2.27 -22.86
C ALA A 106 -4.43 0.75 -22.60
N PRO A 107 -4.00 -0.02 -23.63
CA PRO A 107 -3.58 -1.41 -23.47
C PRO A 107 -2.48 -1.56 -22.42
N ARG A 108 -2.41 -2.75 -21.78
CA ARG A 108 -1.48 -3.01 -20.66
C ARG A 108 -0.02 -2.69 -21.01
N GLU A 109 0.45 -3.11 -22.18
CA GLU A 109 1.81 -2.84 -22.65
C GLU A 109 2.15 -1.35 -22.67
N ARG A 110 1.22 -0.52 -23.18
CA ARG A 110 1.39 0.93 -23.22
C ARG A 110 1.35 1.55 -21.82
N ARG A 111 0.47 1.07 -20.94
CA ARG A 111 0.46 1.53 -19.53
C ARG A 111 1.76 1.22 -18.81
N ASP A 112 2.32 0.03 -19.03
CA ASP A 112 3.58 -0.38 -18.42
C ASP A 112 4.75 0.52 -18.88
N GLU A 113 4.79 0.90 -20.15
CA GLU A 113 5.77 1.87 -20.67
C GLU A 113 5.59 3.26 -20.06
N MET A 114 4.36 3.75 -19.97
CA MET A 114 4.06 5.04 -19.34
C MET A 114 4.49 5.08 -17.87
N LEU A 115 4.26 4.00 -17.12
CA LEU A 115 4.72 3.88 -15.73
C LEU A 115 6.24 3.82 -15.63
N ARG A 116 6.93 3.08 -16.51
CA ARG A 116 8.40 3.04 -16.55
C ARG A 116 8.98 4.44 -16.75
N PHE A 117 8.41 5.21 -17.68
CA PHE A 117 8.84 6.59 -17.94
C PHE A 117 8.55 7.52 -16.75
N TRP A 118 7.39 7.37 -16.12
CA TRP A 118 7.03 8.10 -14.90
C TRP A 118 8.02 7.83 -13.74
N HIS A 119 8.39 6.56 -13.54
CA HIS A 119 9.40 6.18 -12.56
C HIS A 119 10.78 6.75 -12.90
N PHE A 120 11.17 6.71 -14.17
CA PHE A 120 12.42 7.31 -14.65
C PHE A 120 12.47 8.82 -14.38
N ILE A 121 11.40 9.58 -14.66
CA ILE A 121 11.35 11.02 -14.37
C ILE A 121 11.49 11.27 -12.86
N LYS A 122 10.78 10.50 -12.02
CA LYS A 122 10.88 10.63 -10.56
C LYS A 122 12.30 10.37 -10.05
N GLU A 123 12.99 9.36 -10.59
CA GLU A 123 14.38 9.08 -10.24
C GLU A 123 15.33 10.19 -10.71
N GLN A 124 15.10 10.80 -11.89
CA GLN A 124 15.90 11.92 -12.39
C GLN A 124 15.68 13.22 -11.60
N GLN A 125 14.46 13.48 -11.10
CA GLN A 125 14.18 14.65 -10.25
C GLN A 125 14.80 14.54 -8.85
N ILE A 126 14.96 13.33 -8.29
CA ILE A 126 15.70 13.09 -7.04
C ILE A 126 17.19 13.47 -7.20
N ASN A 127 17.75 13.34 -8.41
CA ASN A 127 19.16 13.62 -8.72
C ASN A 127 19.44 15.05 -9.23
N ARG A 128 18.42 15.92 -9.35
CA ARG A 128 18.62 17.37 -9.60
C ARG A 128 18.35 18.14 -8.32
N THR A 129 19.30 18.11 -7.37
CA THR A 129 19.47 19.26 -6.47
C THR A 129 19.78 20.47 -7.35
N PRO A 130 19.10 21.62 -7.19
CA PRO A 130 19.41 22.80 -7.96
C PRO A 130 20.77 23.33 -7.51
N ASP A 131 21.75 23.23 -8.39
CA ASP A 131 22.79 24.24 -8.45
C ASP A 131 22.23 25.43 -9.24
N SER A 132 22.58 26.64 -8.80
CA SER A 132 22.23 27.96 -9.36
C SER A 132 20.92 28.61 -8.89
N GLU A 133 21.05 29.57 -7.98
CA GLU A 133 20.67 30.99 -8.16
C GLU A 133 21.53 31.76 -7.13
N GLN A 134 22.71 32.22 -7.57
CA GLN A 134 23.07 33.61 -7.90
C GLN A 134 23.32 34.51 -6.67
#